data_AF-A0A0D3D506-F1
#
_entry.id   AF-A0A0D3D506-F1
#
_cell.length_a   1.000
_cell.length_b   1.000
_cell.length_c   1.000
_cell.angle_alpha   90.00
_cell.angle_beta   90.00
_cell.angle_gamma   90.00
#
_symmetry.space_group_name_H-M   'P 1'
#
loop_
_entity.id
_entity.type
_entity.pdbx_description
1 polymer ?
#
loop_
_entity_poly.entity_id
_entity_poly.type
_entity_poly.pdbx_seq_one_letter_code
_entity_poly.pdbx_strand_id
1 'polypeptide(L)'
;MDSYTKQINAWKTVWQKNKKPRFINGGVWEQLIAHWEREDTAETSSRNSRNRKSDRGGKGMYVHNLGACSMSTKEDELIEANDGNPVDRLQLIKVAHTNKTTGQIQDPVIRGVVDLVEAEIVSQSQPLSDDGDSTGASTNLSLLQINEMVEKAVPKRKGGRLVGLARRASSYPASSSQAPYADPMILEELHDKDERIGALEEQNTTILSENATIRSENATILAELASQKKFNTEIMQKQDRLMSSSSS
;
A
#
# COMPACT_ATOMS: atom_id res chain seq x y z
N MET A 1 2.16 35.99 12.73
CA MET A 1 0.70 36.04 12.99
C MET A 1 0.29 35.53 14.38
N ASP A 2 0.99 34.56 14.99
CA ASP A 2 0.54 33.88 16.23
C ASP A 2 0.32 34.76 17.48
N SER A 3 1.03 35.89 17.60
CA SER A 3 0.93 36.76 18.78
C SER A 3 -0.47 37.36 18.95
N TYR A 4 -1.06 37.83 17.84
CA TYR A 4 -2.35 38.52 17.86
C TYR A 4 -3.52 37.58 18.18
N THR A 5 -3.51 36.38 17.60
CA THR A 5 -4.54 35.35 17.87
C THR A 5 -4.51 34.86 19.31
N LYS A 6 -3.32 34.70 19.90
CA LYS A 6 -3.18 34.35 21.33
C LYS A 6 -3.74 35.46 22.22
N GLN A 7 -3.47 36.71 21.88
CA GLN A 7 -3.96 37.88 22.63
C GLN A 7 -5.49 38.02 22.57
N ILE A 8 -6.10 37.84 21.39
CA ILE A 8 -7.57 37.83 21.24
C ILE A 8 -8.22 36.75 22.10
N ASN A 9 -7.68 35.52 22.10
CA ASN A 9 -8.23 34.44 22.92
C ASN A 9 -8.11 34.72 24.43
N ALA A 10 -7.00 35.33 24.86
CA ALA A 10 -6.83 35.77 26.24
C ALA A 10 -7.87 36.84 26.61
N TRP A 11 -8.09 37.83 25.74
CA TRP A 11 -9.12 38.86 25.93
C TRP A 11 -10.54 38.29 25.95
N LYS A 12 -10.86 37.32 25.09
CA LYS A 12 -12.15 36.61 25.10
C LYS A 12 -12.39 35.88 26.42
N THR A 13 -11.35 35.28 27.00
CA THR A 13 -11.44 34.60 28.31
C THR A 13 -11.67 35.59 29.45
N VAL A 14 -11.11 36.79 29.37
CA VAL A 14 -11.33 37.89 30.32
C VAL A 14 -12.76 38.44 30.19
N TRP A 15 -13.24 38.62 28.95
CA TRP A 15 -14.63 39.00 28.65
C TRP A 15 -15.64 38.02 29.25
N GLN A 16 -15.43 36.71 29.07
CA GLN A 16 -16.30 35.66 29.64
C GLN A 16 -16.38 35.69 31.18
N LYS A 17 -15.41 36.31 31.86
CA LYS A 17 -15.41 36.55 33.31
C LYS A 17 -15.98 37.91 33.69
N ASN A 18 -16.65 38.59 32.76
CA ASN A 18 -17.18 39.95 32.89
C ASN A 18 -16.10 40.98 33.30
N LYS A 19 -14.88 40.85 32.75
CA LYS A 19 -13.75 41.75 33.02
C LYS A 19 -13.24 42.41 31.73
N LYS A 20 -12.53 43.53 31.86
CA LYS A 20 -11.84 44.23 30.77
C LYS A 20 -10.32 44.03 30.84
N PRO A 21 -9.64 43.69 29.73
CA PRO A 21 -8.18 43.61 29.68
C PRO A 21 -7.49 44.96 29.94
N ARG A 22 -6.29 44.93 30.54
CA ARG A 22 -5.59 46.14 31.02
C ARG A 22 -5.07 47.07 29.92
N PHE A 23 -4.67 46.54 28.77
CA PHE A 23 -4.00 47.28 27.70
C PHE A 23 -4.71 47.16 26.35
N ILE A 24 -6.04 47.35 26.35
CA ILE A 24 -6.84 47.34 25.12
C ILE A 24 -7.47 48.72 24.87
N ASN A 25 -7.45 49.16 23.62
CA ASN A 25 -8.18 50.35 23.19
C ASN A 25 -9.69 50.15 23.41
N GLY A 26 -10.38 51.20 23.91
CA GLY A 26 -11.81 51.13 24.24
C GLY A 26 -12.71 50.79 23.04
N GLY A 27 -12.51 51.45 21.90
CA GLY A 27 -13.31 51.19 20.70
C GLY A 27 -13.10 49.79 20.13
N VAL A 28 -11.86 49.30 20.14
CA VAL A 28 -11.55 47.91 19.75
C VAL A 28 -12.22 46.91 20.70
N TRP A 29 -12.24 47.21 22.00
CA TRP A 29 -12.90 46.35 22.99
C TRP A 29 -14.41 46.25 22.78
N GLU A 30 -15.08 47.38 22.54
CA GLU A 30 -16.53 47.41 22.24
C GLU A 30 -16.87 46.64 20.97
N GLN A 31 -16.06 46.80 19.91
CA GLN A 31 -16.22 46.04 18.67
C GLN A 31 -16.04 44.52 18.88
N LEU A 32 -15.07 44.12 19.71
CA LEU A 32 -14.86 42.71 20.04
C LEU A 32 -16.01 42.12 20.86
N ILE A 33 -16.54 42.87 21.83
CA ILE A 33 -17.73 42.46 22.58
C ILE A 33 -18.90 42.25 21.62
N ALA A 34 -19.21 43.26 20.79
CA ALA A 34 -20.28 43.17 19.82
C ALA A 34 -20.11 41.97 18.88
N HIS A 35 -18.87 41.67 18.45
CA HIS A 35 -18.58 40.48 17.64
C HIS A 35 -18.83 39.17 18.38
N TRP A 36 -18.44 39.06 19.66
CA TRP A 36 -18.60 37.85 20.46
C TRP A 36 -20.02 37.61 20.96
N GLU A 37 -20.83 38.67 21.10
CA GLU A 37 -22.26 38.60 21.48
C GLU A 37 -23.17 38.17 20.32
N ARG A 38 -22.71 38.27 19.07
CA ARG A 38 -23.45 37.75 17.92
C ARG A 38 -23.68 36.25 18.04
N GLU A 39 -24.93 35.85 17.85
CA GLU A 39 -25.36 34.44 17.89
C GLU A 39 -24.57 33.59 16.87
N ASP A 40 -24.42 34.04 15.62
CA ASP A 40 -23.63 33.36 14.58
C ASP A 40 -22.19 33.04 15.04
N THR A 41 -21.56 33.99 15.76
CA THR A 41 -20.18 33.86 16.25
C THR A 41 -20.12 32.83 17.38
N ALA A 42 -21.09 32.88 18.30
CA ALA A 42 -21.20 31.94 19.41
C ALA A 42 -21.45 30.51 18.90
N GLU A 43 -22.37 30.34 17.95
CA GLU A 43 -22.66 29.06 17.31
C GLU A 43 -21.45 28.50 16.57
N THR A 44 -20.80 29.32 15.75
CA THR A 44 -19.60 28.92 15.01
C THR A 44 -18.48 28.51 15.97
N SER A 45 -18.26 29.29 17.04
CA SER A 45 -17.27 28.98 18.08
C SER A 45 -17.61 27.68 18.81
N SER A 46 -18.88 27.46 19.16
CA SER A 46 -19.37 26.25 19.83
C SER A 46 -19.20 25.02 18.94
N ARG A 47 -19.60 25.12 17.66
CA ARG A 47 -19.40 24.08 16.65
C ARG A 47 -17.92 23.75 16.46
N ASN A 48 -17.07 24.76 16.32
CA ASN A 48 -15.62 24.56 16.16
C ASN A 48 -15.00 23.92 17.41
N SER A 49 -15.43 24.31 18.61
CA SER A 49 -14.98 23.71 19.87
C SER A 49 -15.39 22.23 19.95
N ARG A 50 -16.65 21.92 19.63
CA ARG A 50 -17.17 20.55 19.58
C ARG A 50 -16.44 19.70 18.55
N ASN A 51 -16.14 20.25 17.38
CA ASN A 51 -15.38 19.55 16.34
C ASN A 51 -13.92 19.29 16.75
N ARG A 52 -13.29 20.22 17.48
CA ARG A 52 -11.92 20.02 18.01
C ARG A 52 -11.86 18.98 19.13
N LYS A 53 -12.90 18.93 19.96
CA LYS A 53 -13.06 17.96 21.06
C LYS A 53 -13.95 16.79 20.66
N SER A 54 -14.15 16.55 19.36
CA SER A 54 -15.06 15.51 18.91
C SER A 54 -14.55 14.17 19.40
N ASP A 55 -15.41 13.42 20.07
CA ASP A 55 -15.05 12.10 20.54
C ASP A 55 -14.83 11.15 19.35
N ARG A 56 -13.74 10.39 19.40
CA ARG A 56 -13.43 9.31 18.44
C ARG A 56 -13.86 7.96 19.01
N GLY A 57 -14.96 7.94 19.77
CA GLY A 57 -15.41 6.76 20.52
C GLY A 57 -14.39 6.31 21.56
N GLY A 58 -13.84 7.26 22.34
CA GLY A 58 -12.82 7.00 23.36
C GLY A 58 -11.41 6.75 22.82
N LYS A 59 -11.18 6.79 21.50
CA LYS A 59 -9.89 6.44 20.87
C LYS A 59 -8.87 7.60 20.84
N GLY A 60 -9.11 8.67 21.59
CA GLY A 60 -8.21 9.81 21.70
C GLY A 60 -8.04 10.64 20.42
N MET A 61 -7.10 11.59 20.47
CA MET A 61 -6.75 12.44 19.34
C MET A 61 -6.01 11.63 18.26
N TYR A 62 -6.18 12.00 16.99
CA TYR A 62 -5.41 11.41 15.89
C TYR A 62 -3.92 11.74 16.03
N VAL A 63 -3.06 10.72 15.94
CA VAL A 63 -1.60 10.88 16.08
C VAL A 63 -0.90 10.24 14.88
N HIS A 64 0.07 10.96 14.30
CA HIS A 64 1.02 10.45 13.32
C HIS A 64 2.43 10.96 13.69
N ASN A 65 3.47 10.22 13.28
CA ASN A 65 4.85 10.36 13.76
C ASN A 65 5.83 10.82 12.67
N LEU A 66 5.32 11.35 11.55
CA LEU A 66 6.14 11.86 10.44
C LEU A 66 6.73 13.25 10.66
N GLY A 67 6.35 13.94 11.74
CA GLY A 67 6.76 15.33 11.97
C GLY A 67 6.26 16.25 10.85
N ALA A 68 7.14 17.09 10.30
CA ALA A 68 6.83 18.00 9.21
C ALA A 68 6.93 17.33 7.82
N CYS A 69 6.65 16.03 7.72
CA CYS A 69 6.63 15.28 6.46
C CYS A 69 5.21 14.78 6.17
N SER A 70 4.81 14.87 4.90
CA SER A 70 3.50 14.38 4.46
C SER A 70 3.51 12.86 4.26
N MET A 71 2.35 12.22 4.30
CA MET A 71 2.24 10.79 3.97
C MET A 71 2.76 10.47 2.56
N SER A 72 2.47 11.33 1.58
CA SER A 72 2.89 11.15 0.18
C SER A 72 4.40 11.24 0.05
N THR A 73 5.00 12.26 0.65
CA THR A 73 6.45 12.42 0.67
C THR A 73 7.12 11.22 1.33
N LYS A 74 6.53 10.70 2.40
CA LYS A 74 7.05 9.50 3.06
C LYS A 74 6.93 8.25 2.19
N GLU A 75 5.86 8.13 1.40
CA GLU A 75 5.68 7.06 0.42
C GLU A 75 6.78 7.13 -0.65
N ASP A 76 7.03 8.31 -1.22
CA ASP A 76 8.09 8.52 -2.20
C ASP A 76 9.47 8.17 -1.62
N GLU A 77 9.77 8.60 -0.40
CA GLU A 77 11.02 8.25 0.32
C GLU A 77 11.16 6.72 0.53
N LEU A 78 10.05 6.03 0.79
CA LEU A 78 10.06 4.57 0.98
C LEU A 78 10.26 3.82 -0.34
N ILE A 79 9.72 4.33 -1.44
CA ILE A 79 9.92 3.79 -2.79
C ILE A 79 11.37 3.98 -3.21
N GLU A 80 11.93 5.18 -3.00
CA GLU A 80 13.35 5.45 -3.30
C GLU A 80 14.28 4.54 -2.47
N ALA A 81 13.99 4.36 -1.19
CA ALA A 81 14.75 3.44 -0.32
C ALA A 81 14.59 1.95 -0.70
N ASN A 82 13.58 1.61 -1.50
CA ASN A 82 13.28 0.26 -1.97
C ASN A 82 13.71 0.06 -3.43
N ASP A 83 14.75 0.77 -3.87
CA ASP A 83 15.30 0.74 -5.24
C ASP A 83 14.25 1.06 -6.33
N GLY A 84 13.31 1.95 -6.01
CA GLY A 84 12.21 2.32 -6.90
C GLY A 84 11.02 1.36 -6.88
N ASN A 85 11.07 0.28 -6.10
CA ASN A 85 9.96 -0.66 -6.01
C ASN A 85 8.83 -0.10 -5.13
N PRO A 86 7.56 -0.24 -5.57
CA PRO A 86 6.42 0.28 -4.84
C PRO A 86 6.27 -0.40 -3.48
N VAL A 87 5.97 0.40 -2.46
CA VAL A 87 5.77 -0.06 -1.08
C VAL A 87 4.29 -0.26 -0.78
N ASP A 88 3.95 -1.30 -0.02
CA ASP A 88 2.57 -1.54 0.37
C ASP A 88 2.08 -0.54 1.42
N ARG A 89 0.76 -0.37 1.50
CA ARG A 89 0.12 0.59 2.39
C ARG A 89 0.23 0.21 3.86
N LEU A 90 0.36 -1.07 4.17
CA LEU A 90 0.53 -1.54 5.54
C LEU A 90 1.89 -1.05 6.05
N GLN A 91 2.95 -1.20 5.26
CA GLN A 91 4.28 -0.66 5.56
C GLN A 91 4.25 0.86 5.72
N LEU A 92 3.60 1.59 4.79
CA LEU A 92 3.47 3.04 4.88
C LEU A 92 2.76 3.49 6.17
N ILE A 93 1.64 2.88 6.52
CA ILE A 93 0.88 3.19 7.75
C ILE A 93 1.73 2.86 8.99
N LYS A 94 2.40 1.72 9.02
CA LYS A 94 3.27 1.32 10.14
C LYS A 94 4.37 2.37 10.33
N VAL A 95 5.09 2.75 9.28
CA VAL A 95 6.14 3.77 9.36
C VAL A 95 5.58 5.11 9.82
N ALA A 96 4.42 5.52 9.31
CA ALA A 96 3.82 6.81 9.64
C ALA A 96 3.30 6.91 11.08
N HIS A 97 2.85 5.80 11.67
CA HIS A 97 2.18 5.81 12.97
C HIS A 97 2.99 5.18 14.10
N THR A 98 4.10 4.52 13.79
CA THR A 98 5.00 3.97 14.82
C THR A 98 5.81 5.08 15.46
N ASN A 99 5.82 5.10 16.78
CA ASN A 99 6.69 6.00 17.53
C ASN A 99 8.12 5.46 17.52
N LYS A 100 9.09 6.29 17.10
CA LYS A 100 10.50 5.88 16.98
C LYS A 100 11.16 5.49 18.30
N THR A 101 10.68 6.04 19.43
CA THR A 101 11.24 5.78 20.76
C THR A 101 10.65 4.53 21.38
N THR A 102 9.32 4.35 21.27
CA THR A 102 8.63 3.21 21.91
C THR A 102 8.46 2.00 20.99
N GLY A 103 8.63 2.17 19.68
CA GLY A 103 8.36 1.14 18.67
C GLY A 103 6.88 0.77 18.51
N GLN A 104 5.98 1.51 19.18
CA GLN A 104 4.55 1.19 19.24
C GLN A 104 3.73 2.12 18.35
N ILE A 105 2.64 1.60 17.77
CA ILE A 105 1.63 2.40 17.09
C ILE A 105 0.78 3.13 18.14
N GLN A 106 0.85 4.45 18.14
CA GLN A 106 0.22 5.28 19.18
C GLN A 106 -1.27 5.54 18.94
N ASP A 107 -1.70 5.68 17.69
CA ASP A 107 -3.12 5.90 17.38
C ASP A 107 -3.89 4.58 17.53
N PRO A 108 -4.87 4.46 18.45
CA PRO A 108 -5.59 3.22 18.70
C PRO A 108 -6.43 2.74 17.51
N VAL A 109 -6.90 3.64 16.65
CA VAL A 109 -7.63 3.27 15.43
C VAL A 109 -6.68 2.63 14.45
N ILE A 110 -5.51 3.25 14.23
CA ILE A 110 -4.52 2.73 13.29
C ILE A 110 -3.93 1.43 13.78
N ARG A 111 -3.67 1.29 15.08
CA ARG A 111 -3.22 0.03 15.67
C ARG A 111 -4.20 -1.10 15.36
N GLY A 112 -5.50 -0.88 15.61
CA GLY A 112 -6.52 -1.89 15.27
C GLY A 112 -6.63 -2.21 13.78
N VAL A 113 -6.34 -1.25 12.89
CA VAL A 113 -6.25 -1.50 11.44
C VAL A 113 -5.06 -2.40 11.11
N VAL A 114 -3.87 -2.09 11.65
CA VAL A 114 -2.66 -2.87 11.42
C VAL A 114 -2.83 -4.30 11.96
N ASP A 115 -3.32 -4.44 13.19
CA ASP A 115 -3.56 -5.74 13.82
C ASP A 115 -4.54 -6.60 13.00
N LEU A 116 -5.61 -5.98 12.48
CA LEU A 116 -6.61 -6.67 11.65
C LEU A 116 -6.02 -7.14 10.32
N VAL A 117 -5.29 -6.27 9.62
CA VAL A 117 -4.69 -6.60 8.31
C VAL A 117 -3.60 -7.65 8.48
N GLU A 118 -2.75 -7.54 9.51
CA GLU A 118 -1.71 -8.54 9.79
C GLU A 118 -2.32 -9.92 10.11
N ALA A 119 -3.39 -9.97 10.91
CA ALA A 119 -4.10 -11.22 11.20
C ALA A 119 -4.71 -11.85 9.94
N GLU A 120 -5.28 -11.03 9.06
CA GLU A 120 -5.87 -11.50 7.80
C GLU A 120 -4.80 -11.97 6.80
N ILE A 121 -3.64 -11.30 6.74
CA ILE A 121 -2.48 -11.75 5.95
C ILE A 121 -2.02 -13.14 6.43
N VAL A 122 -1.90 -13.33 7.75
CA VAL A 122 -1.52 -14.62 8.33
C VAL A 122 -2.56 -15.69 7.99
N SER A 123 -3.85 -15.37 8.09
CA SER A 123 -4.93 -16.31 7.77
C SER A 123 -4.95 -16.71 6.30
N GLN A 124 -4.66 -15.80 5.36
CA GLN A 124 -4.64 -16.09 3.93
C GLN A 124 -3.35 -16.78 3.46
N SER A 125 -2.27 -16.65 4.25
CA SER A 125 -0.97 -17.29 3.97
C SER A 125 -0.87 -18.72 4.51
N GLN A 126 -1.85 -19.18 5.28
CA GLN A 126 -1.90 -20.56 5.76
C GLN A 126 -2.32 -21.51 4.62
N PRO A 127 -1.62 -22.63 4.40
CA PRO A 127 -2.09 -23.66 3.49
C PRO A 127 -3.39 -24.26 4.03
N LEU A 128 -4.44 -24.30 3.21
CA LEU A 128 -5.57 -25.19 3.43
C LEU A 128 -5.04 -26.64 3.39
N SER A 129 -4.68 -27.18 4.54
CA SER A 129 -4.28 -28.58 4.67
C SER A 129 -5.47 -29.38 5.20
N ASP A 130 -6.23 -29.97 4.28
CA ASP A 130 -6.95 -31.22 4.50
C ASP A 130 -6.89 -32.04 3.22
N ASP A 131 -5.67 -32.39 2.81
CA ASP A 131 -5.34 -33.67 2.17
C ASP A 131 -3.82 -33.71 1.94
N GLY A 132 -3.21 -34.80 2.38
CA GLY A 132 -1.77 -35.01 2.29
C GLY A 132 -1.31 -35.03 0.83
N ASP A 133 -0.15 -34.40 0.59
CA ASP A 133 0.54 -34.27 -0.70
C ASP A 133 0.20 -33.00 -1.51
N SER A 134 0.79 -31.87 -1.11
CA SER A 134 1.13 -30.85 -2.09
C SER A 134 2.29 -29.99 -1.59
N THR A 135 3.27 -29.83 -2.48
CA THR A 135 4.48 -29.03 -2.34
C THR A 135 4.16 -27.65 -1.78
N GLY A 136 4.83 -27.27 -0.68
CA GLY A 136 4.64 -26.00 0.01
C GLY A 136 4.96 -24.79 -0.87
N ALA A 137 3.96 -24.30 -1.58
CA ALA A 137 3.95 -22.96 -2.16
C ALA A 137 3.36 -22.01 -1.11
N SER A 138 4.21 -21.30 -0.37
CA SER A 138 3.81 -20.13 0.40
C SER A 138 3.27 -19.10 -0.59
N THR A 139 1.96 -18.93 -0.68
CA THR A 139 1.33 -17.87 -1.48
C THR A 139 1.63 -16.53 -0.82
N ASN A 140 2.77 -15.93 -1.18
CA ASN A 140 3.08 -14.55 -0.82
C ASN A 140 2.00 -13.66 -1.45
N LEU A 141 1.19 -13.00 -0.64
CA LEU A 141 0.15 -12.09 -1.11
C LEU A 141 0.75 -10.98 -1.97
N SER A 142 0.08 -10.66 -3.08
CA SER A 142 0.51 -9.57 -3.95
C SER A 142 0.35 -8.21 -3.27
N LEU A 143 1.15 -7.24 -3.70
CA LEU A 143 1.08 -5.84 -3.29
C LEU A 143 -0.35 -5.27 -3.38
N LEU A 144 -1.08 -5.60 -4.45
CA LEU A 144 -2.46 -5.14 -4.66
C LEU A 144 -3.43 -5.73 -3.63
N GLN A 145 -3.28 -7.02 -3.30
CA GLN A 145 -4.13 -7.68 -2.31
C GLN A 145 -3.93 -7.06 -0.91
N ILE A 146 -2.67 -6.86 -0.49
CA ILE A 146 -2.37 -6.20 0.79
C ILE A 146 -2.96 -4.78 0.81
N ASN A 147 -2.78 -4.03 -0.28
CA ASN A 147 -3.32 -2.68 -0.39
C ASN A 147 -4.85 -2.65 -0.30
N GLU A 148 -5.54 -3.59 -0.93
CA GLU A 148 -6.99 -3.70 -0.88
C GLU A 148 -7.49 -4.04 0.54
N MET A 149 -6.81 -4.95 1.24
CA MET A 149 -7.12 -5.29 2.63
C MET A 149 -7.00 -4.06 3.54
N VAL A 150 -5.91 -3.29 3.39
CA VAL A 150 -5.72 -2.04 4.13
C VAL A 150 -6.83 -1.02 3.78
N GLU A 151 -7.19 -0.85 2.51
CA GLU A 151 -8.27 0.06 2.11
C GLU A 151 -9.64 -0.30 2.69
N LYS A 152 -9.92 -1.59 2.86
CA LYS A 152 -11.16 -2.09 3.47
C LYS A 152 -11.17 -1.88 5.00
N ALA A 153 -10.02 -2.08 5.65
CA ALA A 153 -9.88 -1.94 7.10
C ALA A 153 -9.84 -0.47 7.57
N VAL A 154 -9.26 0.43 6.77
CA VAL A 154 -9.09 1.84 7.14
C VAL A 154 -10.43 2.59 7.16
N PRO A 155 -10.77 3.30 8.26
CA PRO A 155 -11.98 4.11 8.31
C PRO A 155 -12.02 5.20 7.23
N LYS A 156 -13.21 5.42 6.66
CA LYS A 156 -13.47 6.46 5.66
C LYS A 156 -14.03 7.72 6.32
N ARG A 157 -13.49 8.88 5.95
CA ARG A 157 -14.06 10.20 6.32
C ARG A 157 -15.00 10.71 5.23
N LYS A 158 -15.76 11.77 5.55
CA LYS A 158 -16.59 12.49 4.58
C LYS A 158 -15.79 12.82 3.31
N GLY A 159 -16.35 12.47 2.14
CA GLY A 159 -15.68 12.63 0.85
C GLY A 159 -14.74 11.48 0.47
N GLY A 160 -14.88 10.29 1.09
CA GLY A 160 -14.15 9.07 0.71
C GLY A 160 -12.69 9.02 1.14
N ARG A 161 -12.21 10.00 1.90
CA ARG A 161 -10.81 10.07 2.34
C ARG A 161 -10.52 9.00 3.39
N LEU A 162 -9.57 8.12 3.10
CA LEU A 162 -9.07 7.10 4.02
C LEU A 162 -8.21 7.75 5.11
N VAL A 163 -8.43 7.37 6.37
CA VAL A 163 -7.66 7.87 7.51
C VAL A 163 -6.24 7.30 7.50
N GLY A 164 -5.21 8.13 7.69
CA GLY A 164 -3.83 7.64 7.75
C GLY A 164 -3.22 7.27 6.39
N LEU A 165 -3.91 7.55 5.28
CA LEU A 165 -3.40 7.31 3.94
C LEU A 165 -3.33 8.60 3.12
N ALA A 166 -2.34 8.65 2.22
CA ALA A 166 -2.27 9.68 1.19
C ALA A 166 -3.44 9.53 0.20
N ARG A 167 -3.78 10.62 -0.48
CA ARG A 167 -4.82 10.62 -1.52
C ARG A 167 -4.18 10.03 -2.78
N ARG A 168 -4.72 8.93 -3.33
CA ARG A 168 -4.22 8.34 -4.59
C ARG A 168 -4.27 9.38 -5.71
N ALA A 169 -3.24 9.46 -6.55
CA ALA A 169 -3.28 10.27 -7.77
C ALA A 169 -4.39 9.85 -8.76
N SER A 170 -4.92 8.63 -8.66
CA SER A 170 -6.11 8.20 -9.42
C SER A 170 -7.43 8.77 -8.86
N SER A 171 -7.43 9.32 -7.64
CA SER A 171 -8.63 9.87 -6.97
C SER A 171 -8.79 11.38 -7.08
N TYR A 172 -7.99 12.05 -7.92
CA TYR A 172 -8.33 13.39 -8.36
C TYR A 172 -9.64 13.28 -9.15
N PRO A 173 -10.75 13.95 -8.76
CA PRO A 173 -11.68 14.35 -9.81
C PRO A 173 -10.81 15.14 -10.79
N ALA A 174 -10.80 14.76 -12.06
CA ALA A 174 -10.09 15.50 -13.10
C ALA A 174 -10.40 16.98 -12.90
N SER A 175 -9.45 17.71 -12.33
CA SER A 175 -9.66 19.11 -12.03
C SER A 175 -9.79 19.75 -13.40
N SER A 176 -10.92 20.38 -13.69
CA SER A 176 -11.20 20.98 -15.00
C SER A 176 -10.13 22.01 -15.42
N SER A 177 -9.27 22.44 -14.51
CA SER A 177 -8.15 23.37 -14.71
C SER A 177 -6.79 22.69 -14.93
N GLN A 178 -6.70 21.37 -14.84
CA GLN A 178 -5.49 20.61 -15.09
C GLN A 178 -5.78 19.69 -16.27
N ALA A 179 -5.87 20.27 -17.46
CA ALA A 179 -5.64 19.49 -18.66
C ALA A 179 -4.24 18.87 -18.50
N PRO A 180 -4.08 17.54 -18.52
CA PRO A 180 -2.76 16.97 -18.62
C PRO A 180 -2.26 17.38 -19.99
N TYR A 181 -1.45 18.44 -20.05
CA TYR A 181 -0.65 18.70 -21.22
C TYR A 181 0.44 17.63 -21.22
N ALA A 182 0.05 16.42 -21.64
CA ALA A 182 0.99 15.38 -21.98
C ALA A 182 1.73 15.90 -23.22
N ASP A 183 3.03 16.13 -23.07
CA ASP A 183 3.90 16.49 -24.18
C ASP A 183 3.71 15.45 -25.29
N PRO A 184 3.31 15.85 -26.51
CA PRO A 184 3.09 14.93 -27.62
C PRO A 184 4.26 13.98 -27.86
N MET A 185 5.48 14.43 -27.59
CA MET A 185 6.71 13.64 -27.72
C MET A 185 6.79 12.50 -26.70
N ILE A 186 6.28 12.72 -25.47
CA ILE A 186 6.21 11.67 -24.44
C ILE A 186 5.14 10.65 -24.79
N LEU A 187 4.03 11.08 -25.39
CA LEU A 187 2.94 10.18 -25.78
C LEU A 187 3.35 9.27 -26.93
N GLU A 188 4.11 9.80 -27.89
CA GLU A 188 4.72 9.03 -28.99
C GLU A 188 5.74 8.02 -28.45
N GLU A 189 6.64 8.44 -27.55
CA GLU A 189 7.62 7.53 -26.96
C GLU A 189 6.98 6.39 -26.13
N LEU A 190 5.85 6.65 -25.47
CA LEU A 190 5.08 5.62 -24.76
C LEU A 190 4.46 4.62 -25.73
N HIS A 191 3.87 5.10 -26.83
CA HIS A 191 3.30 4.24 -27.85
C HIS A 191 4.36 3.33 -28.49
N ASP A 192 5.53 3.88 -28.83
CA ASP A 192 6.65 3.11 -29.38
C ASP A 192 7.15 2.03 -28.40
N LYS A 193 7.17 2.34 -27.10
CA LYS A 193 7.53 1.38 -26.06
C LYS A 193 6.47 0.28 -25.91
N ASP A 194 5.19 0.62 -25.98
CA ASP A 194 4.09 -0.35 -25.91
C ASP A 194 4.12 -1.30 -27.13
N GLU A 195 4.38 -0.79 -28.34
CA GLU A 195 4.58 -1.62 -29.53
C GLU A 195 5.77 -2.57 -29.37
N ARG A 196 6.90 -2.06 -28.83
CA ARG A 196 8.07 -2.89 -28.57
C ARG A 196 7.80 -3.96 -27.51
N ILE A 197 7.03 -3.65 -26.48
CA ILE A 197 6.62 -4.64 -25.47
C ILE A 197 5.79 -5.74 -26.13
N GLY A 198 4.81 -5.39 -26.95
CA GLY A 198 4.01 -6.37 -27.69
C GLY A 198 4.85 -7.29 -28.57
N ALA A 199 5.82 -6.75 -29.30
CA ALA A 199 6.73 -7.55 -30.13
C ALA A 199 7.63 -8.49 -29.30
N LEU A 200 8.11 -8.04 -28.13
CA LEU A 200 8.90 -8.87 -27.22
C LEU A 200 8.06 -9.97 -26.56
N GLU A 201 6.82 -9.68 -26.21
CA GLU A 201 5.88 -10.68 -25.70
C GLU A 201 5.62 -11.77 -26.75
N GLU A 202 5.37 -11.39 -28.00
CA GLU A 202 5.18 -12.34 -29.10
C GLU A 202 6.43 -13.23 -29.29
N GLN A 203 7.62 -12.63 -29.36
CA GLN A 203 8.88 -13.38 -29.45
C GLN A 203 9.06 -14.37 -28.28
N ASN A 204 8.74 -13.95 -27.05
CA ASN A 204 8.79 -14.82 -25.89
C ASN A 204 7.82 -16.00 -26.01
N THR A 205 6.60 -15.79 -26.52
CA THR A 205 5.66 -16.90 -26.76
C THR A 205 6.19 -17.88 -27.80
N THR A 206 6.82 -17.40 -28.88
CA THR A 206 7.47 -18.24 -29.89
C THR A 206 8.59 -19.07 -29.27
N ILE A 207 9.51 -18.44 -28.54
CA ILE A 207 10.63 -19.12 -27.87
C ILE A 207 10.12 -20.18 -26.87
N LEU A 208 9.06 -19.89 -26.12
CA LEU A 208 8.46 -20.86 -25.20
C LEU A 208 7.87 -22.07 -25.94
N SER A 209 7.24 -21.86 -27.10
CA SER A 209 6.72 -22.93 -27.94
C SER A 209 7.83 -23.79 -28.55
N GLU A 210 8.90 -23.18 -29.07
CA GLU A 210 10.07 -23.88 -29.59
C GLU A 210 10.75 -24.71 -28.49
N ASN A 211 10.92 -24.14 -27.29
CA ASN A 211 11.46 -24.86 -26.15
C ASN A 211 10.56 -26.02 -25.69
N ALA A 212 9.25 -25.95 -25.89
CA ALA A 212 8.35 -27.08 -25.62
C ALA A 212 8.55 -28.20 -26.65
N THR A 213 8.68 -27.85 -27.93
CA THR A 213 8.97 -28.79 -29.02
C THR A 213 10.30 -29.49 -28.81
N ILE A 214 11.37 -28.74 -28.54
CA ILE A 214 12.72 -29.30 -28.26
C ILE A 214 12.68 -30.25 -27.06
N ARG A 215 11.94 -29.91 -25.99
CA ARG A 215 11.77 -30.80 -24.84
C ARG A 215 11.07 -32.10 -25.20
N SER A 216 10.05 -32.05 -26.06
CA SER A 216 9.36 -33.25 -26.55
C SER A 216 10.30 -34.13 -27.39
N GLU A 217 11.04 -33.54 -28.33
CA GLU A 217 11.99 -34.26 -29.17
C GLU A 217 13.08 -34.95 -28.34
N ASN A 218 13.64 -34.23 -27.36
CA ASN A 218 14.62 -34.80 -26.43
C ASN A 218 14.05 -35.98 -25.64
N ALA A 219 12.78 -35.91 -25.21
CA ALA A 219 12.13 -37.02 -24.52
C ALA A 219 11.99 -38.26 -25.43
N THR A 220 11.65 -38.07 -26.71
CA THR A 220 11.59 -39.15 -27.70
C THR A 220 12.95 -39.79 -27.94
N ILE A 221 13.99 -38.98 -28.13
CA ILE A 221 15.37 -39.47 -28.31
C ILE A 221 15.83 -40.29 -27.10
N LEU A 222 15.54 -39.81 -25.87
CA LEU A 222 15.86 -40.55 -24.65
C LEU A 222 15.13 -41.90 -24.57
N ALA A 223 13.86 -41.97 -24.98
CA ALA A 223 13.09 -43.22 -25.00
C ALA A 223 13.63 -44.22 -26.04
N GLU A 224 14.06 -43.74 -27.20
CA GLU A 224 14.66 -44.57 -28.24
C GLU A 224 16.04 -45.09 -27.82
N LEU A 225 16.88 -44.24 -27.23
CA LEU A 225 18.15 -44.65 -26.64
C LEU A 225 17.96 -45.69 -25.54
N ALA A 226 16.93 -45.56 -24.70
CA ALA A 226 16.61 -46.56 -23.68
C ALA A 226 16.20 -47.91 -24.30
N SER A 227 15.38 -47.88 -25.35
CA SER A 227 14.98 -49.08 -26.10
C SER A 227 16.17 -49.77 -26.76
N GLN A 228 17.06 -49.00 -27.39
CA GLN A 228 18.28 -49.53 -28.02
C GLN A 228 19.24 -50.13 -26.98
N LYS A 229 19.42 -49.48 -25.83
CA LYS A 229 20.20 -50.03 -24.72
C LYS A 229 19.64 -51.38 -24.26
N LYS A 230 18.31 -51.49 -24.10
CA LYS A 230 17.66 -52.74 -23.71
C LYS A 230 17.89 -53.84 -24.76
N PHE A 231 17.70 -53.53 -26.03
CA PHE A 231 17.97 -54.48 -27.12
C PHE A 231 19.42 -54.97 -27.13
N ASN A 232 20.39 -54.06 -26.96
CA ASN A 232 21.80 -54.42 -26.87
C ASN A 232 22.10 -55.33 -25.67
N THR A 233 21.49 -55.07 -24.51
CA THR A 233 21.65 -55.95 -23.33
C THR A 233 21.07 -57.35 -23.56
N GLU A 234 19.95 -57.47 -24.29
CA GLU A 234 19.37 -58.76 -24.64
C GLU A 234 20.25 -59.56 -25.61
N ILE A 235 20.89 -58.89 -26.58
CA ILE A 235 21.87 -59.52 -27.47
C ILE A 235 23.04 -60.08 -26.67
N MET A 236 23.63 -59.28 -25.79
CA MET A 236 24.74 -59.72 -24.95
C MET A 236 24.35 -60.95 -24.11
N GLN A 237 23.19 -60.92 -23.45
CA GLN A 237 22.72 -62.07 -22.66
C GLN A 237 22.50 -63.33 -23.50
N LYS A 238 22.04 -63.20 -24.76
CA LYS A 238 21.90 -64.34 -25.67
C LYS A 238 23.25 -64.91 -26.08
N GLN A 239 24.23 -64.05 -26.35
CA GLN A 239 25.60 -64.46 -26.65
C GLN A 239 26.23 -65.23 -25.48
N ASP A 240 26.09 -64.72 -24.25
CA ASP A 240 26.61 -65.38 -23.04
C ASP A 240 25.99 -66.77 -22.80
N ARG A 241 24.68 -66.93 -23.05
CA ARG A 241 24.01 -68.24 -22.96
C ARG A 241 24.53 -69.24 -23.99
N LEU A 242 24.72 -68.81 -25.24
CA LEU A 242 25.25 -69.66 -26.32
C LEU A 242 26.67 -70.15 -25.99
N MET A 243 27.54 -69.25 -25.51
CA MET A 243 28.92 -69.59 -25.12
C MET A 243 28.95 -70.57 -23.94
N SER A 244 28.02 -70.42 -22.99
CA SER A 244 27.90 -71.30 -21.83
C SER A 244 27.36 -72.69 -22.20
N SER A 245 26.43 -72.79 -23.15
CA SER A 245 25.89 -74.07 -23.65
C SER A 245 26.84 -74.86 -24.55
N SER A 246 27.84 -74.20 -25.14
CA SER A 246 28.86 -74.85 -26.00
C SER A 246 30.04 -75.40 -25.20
N SER A 247 30.09 -75.14 -23.89
CA SER A 247 31.19 -75.51 -22.98
C SER A 247 30.81 -76.63 -21.99
N SER A 248 29.63 -77.26 -22.15
CA SER A 248 29.18 -78.46 -21.42
C SER A 248 29.08 -79.65 -22.37
#